data_AF-A0A1G2W175-F1
#
_entry.id   AF-A0A1G2W175-F1
#
_cell.length_a   1.000
_cell.length_b   1.000
_cell.length_c   1.000
_cell.angle_alpha   90.00
_cell.angle_beta   90.00
_cell.angle_gamma   90.00
#
_symmetry.space_group_name_H-M   'P 1'
#
loop_
_entity.id
_entity.type
_entity.pdbx_description
1 polymer ?
#
loop_
_entity_poly.entity_id
_entity_poly.type
_entity_poly.pdbx_seq_one_letter_code
_entity_poly.pdbx_strand_id
1 'polypeptide(L)'
;MTFSKMVAALAFGASLAVSATAAQAETVILDVGSMDHARTVRIAGLGSVYAAPMQFKANYGGQATSLLAWCVDVYHQITTANYAPDLTYTDTNTLSTDFNGKPLDEGDVMKIGLLANYGQSLFDEAPVAPAAFTEKAPKRSDYPWGSAGTAAYNAAKSGYDARKAAYNQALADYNAAANARYMRLSAVQSAIWQVSSNRDVTSTNGDSAFDQLVDNLSGSQLTNYFVGGNGSLDYGITLITPVQQYGGKYGTTPLKLTQSFVFATGAVPEPSTWALLIGGFGAVGAMLRRQRRLAAVAA
;
A
#
# COMPACT_ATOMS: atom_id res chain seq x y z
N MET A 1 -8.01 65.59 48.54
CA MET A 1 -7.38 66.46 47.53
C MET A 1 -6.46 65.58 46.69
N THR A 2 -6.96 65.09 45.54
CA THR A 2 -6.49 65.40 44.15
C THR A 2 -5.23 64.61 43.74
N PHE A 3 -5.30 63.48 43.03
CA PHE A 3 -5.50 63.22 41.57
C PHE A 3 -4.47 63.86 40.59
N SER A 4 -3.62 63.05 39.94
CA SER A 4 -3.40 62.95 38.46
C SER A 4 -2.11 62.16 38.08
N LYS A 5 -2.20 61.00 37.41
CA LYS A 5 -2.11 60.68 35.93
C LYS A 5 -0.65 60.55 35.43
N MET A 6 -0.21 59.48 34.75
CA MET A 6 -0.60 58.90 33.44
C MET A 6 -0.23 57.37 33.38
N VAL A 7 -1.03 56.38 32.90
CA VAL A 7 -1.46 56.01 31.50
C VAL A 7 -0.24 55.65 30.61
N ALA A 8 -0.07 54.55 29.85
CA ALA A 8 -0.78 53.35 29.36
C ALA A 8 0.33 52.31 28.95
N ALA A 9 0.17 51.05 28.54
CA ALA A 9 -0.91 50.39 27.80
C ALA A 9 -0.80 48.85 27.98
N LEU A 10 -1.95 48.20 28.16
CA LEU A 10 -2.14 46.79 27.81
C LEU A 10 -2.15 46.66 26.28
N ALA A 11 -1.46 45.65 25.75
CA ALA A 11 -1.74 45.12 24.41
C ALA A 11 -2.02 43.62 24.53
N PHE A 12 -3.29 43.29 24.29
CA PHE A 12 -3.85 41.96 24.15
C PHE A 12 -3.05 41.14 23.13
N GLY A 13 -2.39 40.08 23.57
CA GLY A 13 -2.00 38.98 22.70
C GLY A 13 -3.23 38.13 22.43
N ALA A 14 -4.01 38.49 21.41
CA ALA A 14 -5.07 37.63 20.90
C ALA A 14 -4.43 36.35 20.35
N SER A 15 -4.52 35.27 21.13
CA SER A 15 -4.32 33.92 20.64
C SER A 15 -5.38 33.66 19.58
N LEU A 16 -5.00 33.78 18.30
CA LEU A 16 -5.73 33.17 17.20
C LEU A 16 -5.70 31.67 17.44
N ALA A 17 -6.71 31.16 18.15
CA ALA A 17 -7.12 29.78 18.04
C ALA A 17 -7.53 29.58 16.58
N VAL A 18 -6.60 29.06 15.77
CA VAL A 18 -6.97 28.43 14.51
C VAL A 18 -7.80 27.21 14.93
N SER A 19 -9.11 27.39 14.94
CA SER A 19 -10.05 26.28 14.98
C SER A 19 -9.70 25.39 13.79
N ALA A 20 -9.12 24.22 14.06
CA ALA A 20 -9.00 23.17 13.08
C ALA A 20 -10.43 22.87 12.61
N THR A 21 -10.78 23.34 11.41
CA THR A 21 -12.01 22.94 10.75
C THR A 21 -11.95 21.43 10.60
N ALA A 22 -13.02 20.75 11.02
CA ALA A 22 -13.18 19.31 10.87
C ALA A 22 -12.76 18.89 9.44
N ALA A 23 -11.94 17.85 9.36
CA ALA A 23 -11.50 17.27 8.09
C ALA A 23 -12.75 16.99 7.25
N GLN A 24 -12.82 17.62 6.08
CA GLN A 24 -13.80 17.25 5.06
C GLN A 24 -13.55 15.79 4.68
N ALA A 25 -14.64 15.02 4.51
CA ALA A 25 -14.58 13.65 4.00
C ALA A 25 -13.71 13.60 2.73
N GLU A 26 -12.59 12.90 2.78
CA GLU A 26 -11.68 12.83 1.64
C GLU A 26 -12.35 11.97 0.55
N THR A 27 -12.36 12.45 -0.69
CA THR A 27 -12.96 11.69 -1.81
C THR A 27 -11.87 10.85 -2.47
N VAL A 28 -12.17 9.58 -2.71
CA VAL A 28 -11.30 8.63 -3.41
C VAL A 28 -11.94 8.27 -4.75
N ILE A 29 -11.24 8.56 -5.83
CA ILE A 29 -11.67 8.21 -7.19
C ILE A 29 -10.69 7.18 -7.73
N LEU A 30 -11.15 5.96 -8.00
CA LEU A 30 -10.33 4.93 -8.61
C LEU A 30 -10.47 5.00 -10.14
N ASP A 31 -9.34 5.09 -10.84
CA ASP A 31 -9.28 5.20 -12.31
C ASP A 31 -9.05 3.82 -12.95
N VAL A 32 -7.80 3.35 -12.95
CA VAL A 32 -7.42 2.04 -13.52
C VAL A 32 -6.77 1.17 -12.45
N GLY A 33 -7.24 -0.08 -12.35
CA GLY A 33 -6.74 -1.11 -11.45
C GLY A 33 -6.08 -2.29 -12.15
N SER A 34 -5.04 -2.86 -11.55
CA SER A 34 -4.43 -4.12 -11.99
C SER A 34 -4.02 -5.00 -10.80
N MET A 35 -4.18 -6.32 -10.93
CA MET A 35 -3.71 -7.28 -9.92
C MET A 35 -2.18 -7.41 -9.95
N ASP A 36 -1.54 -7.42 -8.78
CA ASP A 36 -0.10 -7.74 -8.65
C ASP A 36 0.12 -9.26 -8.59
N HIS A 37 0.62 -9.87 -9.67
CA HIS A 37 1.07 -11.27 -9.70
C HIS A 37 0.06 -12.30 -9.13
N ALA A 38 -1.14 -12.32 -9.71
CA ALA A 38 -2.24 -13.16 -9.25
C ALA A 38 -1.95 -14.67 -9.26
N ARG A 39 -2.34 -15.34 -8.17
CA ARG A 39 -2.39 -16.80 -8.05
C ARG A 39 -3.83 -17.30 -8.18
N THR A 40 -4.05 -18.46 -8.80
CA THR A 40 -5.36 -19.11 -8.76
C THR A 40 -5.55 -19.88 -7.45
N VAL A 41 -6.64 -19.62 -6.74
CA VAL A 41 -7.08 -20.28 -5.51
C VAL A 41 -8.50 -20.80 -5.70
N ARG A 42 -9.01 -21.60 -4.77
CA ARG A 42 -10.35 -22.18 -4.77
C ARG A 42 -11.04 -21.81 -3.47
N ILE A 43 -12.23 -21.24 -3.61
CA ILE A 43 -13.08 -20.86 -2.48
C ILE A 43 -14.21 -21.88 -2.36
N ALA A 44 -14.42 -22.40 -1.14
CA ALA A 44 -15.42 -23.40 -0.85
C ALA A 44 -16.82 -22.93 -1.29
N GLY A 45 -17.45 -23.68 -2.19
CA GLY A 45 -18.78 -23.40 -2.72
C GLY A 45 -18.87 -22.22 -3.70
N LEU A 46 -17.76 -21.60 -4.12
CA LEU A 46 -17.74 -20.51 -5.11
C LEU A 46 -16.84 -20.80 -6.33
N GLY A 47 -15.89 -21.73 -6.22
CA GLY A 47 -15.03 -22.14 -7.34
C GLY A 47 -13.67 -21.44 -7.32
N SER A 48 -13.00 -21.42 -8.48
CA SER A 48 -11.61 -20.97 -8.59
C SER A 48 -11.50 -19.48 -8.89
N VAL A 49 -10.65 -18.75 -8.15
CA VAL A 49 -10.45 -17.30 -8.22
C VAL A 49 -9.01 -16.83 -8.27
N TYR A 50 -8.78 -15.62 -8.77
CA TYR A 50 -7.47 -14.97 -8.76
C TYR A 50 -7.25 -14.18 -7.47
N ALA A 51 -6.30 -14.61 -6.66
CA ALA A 51 -5.88 -13.98 -5.42
C ALA A 51 -4.63 -13.13 -5.64
N ALA A 52 -4.78 -11.81 -5.52
CA ALA A 52 -3.71 -10.82 -5.42
C ALA A 52 -4.31 -9.48 -4.97
N PRO A 53 -3.51 -8.59 -4.36
CA PRO A 53 -3.95 -7.21 -4.18
C PRO A 53 -4.10 -6.51 -5.52
N MET A 54 -4.96 -5.50 -5.53
CA MET A 54 -5.20 -4.61 -6.66
C MET A 54 -4.42 -3.32 -6.46
N GLN A 55 -3.63 -2.91 -7.44
CA GLN A 55 -3.06 -1.57 -7.48
C GLN A 55 -3.94 -0.66 -8.33
N PHE A 56 -4.37 0.45 -7.77
CA PHE A 56 -5.13 1.48 -8.47
C PHE A 56 -4.32 2.75 -8.62
N LYS A 57 -4.41 3.37 -9.81
CA LYS A 57 -4.22 4.82 -9.91
C LYS A 57 -5.48 5.49 -9.37
N ALA A 58 -5.30 6.42 -8.45
CA ALA A 58 -6.42 7.07 -7.78
C ALA A 58 -6.19 8.57 -7.61
N ASN A 59 -7.29 9.30 -7.40
CA ASN A 59 -7.26 10.63 -6.84
C ASN A 59 -7.76 10.56 -5.39
N TYR A 60 -6.91 10.93 -4.44
CA TYR A 60 -7.21 10.95 -3.00
C TYR A 60 -7.09 12.40 -2.52
N GLY A 61 -8.22 13.02 -2.15
CA GLY A 61 -8.24 14.40 -1.67
C GLY A 61 -7.75 15.44 -2.68
N GLY A 62 -7.91 15.18 -3.98
CA GLY A 62 -7.40 16.03 -5.05
C GLY A 62 -5.99 15.67 -5.52
N GLN A 63 -5.29 14.75 -4.86
CA GLN A 63 -3.92 14.33 -5.20
C GLN A 63 -3.91 13.01 -5.96
N ALA A 64 -3.16 12.97 -7.07
CA ALA A 64 -2.90 11.71 -7.77
C ALA A 64 -2.02 10.80 -6.91
N THR A 65 -2.48 9.59 -6.63
CA THR A 65 -1.81 8.60 -5.78
C THR A 65 -1.94 7.19 -6.35
N SER A 66 -1.10 6.28 -5.87
CA SER A 66 -1.23 4.85 -6.10
C SER A 66 -1.76 4.18 -4.83
N LEU A 67 -2.88 3.48 -4.93
CA LEU A 67 -3.50 2.80 -3.81
C LEU A 67 -3.40 1.29 -3.98
N LEU A 68 -2.94 0.60 -2.92
CA LEU A 68 -3.02 -0.85 -2.83
C LEU A 68 -4.34 -1.22 -2.14
N ALA A 69 -5.21 -1.90 -2.89
CA ALA A 69 -6.51 -2.36 -2.42
C ALA A 69 -6.52 -3.86 -2.24
N TRP A 70 -7.27 -4.28 -1.23
CA TRP A 70 -7.62 -5.68 -1.02
C TRP A 70 -9.11 -5.86 -1.21
N CYS A 71 -9.46 -6.87 -1.99
CA CYS A 71 -10.85 -7.22 -2.26
C CYS A 71 -11.47 -7.81 -0.99
N VAL A 72 -12.54 -7.22 -0.47
CA VAL A 72 -13.31 -7.84 0.62
C VAL A 72 -14.37 -8.77 0.05
N ASP A 73 -14.84 -8.50 -1.17
CA ASP A 73 -15.76 -9.31 -1.93
C ASP A 73 -15.06 -10.33 -2.85
N VAL A 74 -15.80 -11.36 -3.26
CA VAL A 74 -15.29 -12.53 -4.02
C VAL A 74 -15.55 -12.40 -5.54
N TYR A 75 -15.92 -11.21 -6.02
CA TYR A 75 -16.31 -11.04 -7.42
C TYR A 75 -15.12 -11.01 -8.38
N HIS A 76 -15.30 -11.71 -9.49
CA HIS A 76 -14.20 -12.22 -10.31
C HIS A 76 -13.75 -11.36 -11.48
N GLN A 77 -14.52 -10.34 -11.84
CA GLN A 77 -14.22 -9.51 -12.99
C GLN A 77 -14.67 -8.09 -12.71
N ILE A 78 -13.68 -7.23 -12.53
CA ILE A 78 -13.83 -5.79 -12.45
C ILE A 78 -13.45 -5.28 -13.83
N THR A 79 -14.39 -4.66 -14.54
CA THR A 79 -14.05 -3.87 -15.72
C THR A 79 -14.41 -2.43 -15.42
N THR A 80 -13.60 -1.48 -15.89
CA THR A 80 -13.89 -0.05 -15.78
C THR A 80 -15.25 0.29 -16.41
N ALA A 81 -15.69 -0.50 -17.40
CA ALA A 81 -17.01 -0.39 -18.01
C ALA A 81 -18.19 -0.65 -17.04
N ASN A 82 -17.97 -1.37 -15.94
CA ASN A 82 -18.99 -1.59 -14.91
C ASN A 82 -19.24 -0.34 -14.05
N TYR A 83 -18.35 0.66 -14.10
CA TYR A 83 -18.33 1.80 -13.18
C TYR A 83 -18.19 3.16 -13.87
N ALA A 84 -18.56 3.28 -15.16
CA ALA A 84 -18.48 4.55 -15.88
C ALA A 84 -19.44 5.62 -15.28
N PRO A 85 -18.98 6.87 -15.05
CA PRO A 85 -17.70 7.43 -15.48
C PRO A 85 -16.50 6.95 -14.63
N ASP A 86 -16.61 6.87 -13.30
CA ASP A 86 -15.56 6.35 -12.41
C ASP A 86 -16.17 5.73 -11.14
N LEU A 87 -15.47 4.75 -10.56
CA LEU A 87 -15.83 4.19 -9.25
C LEU A 87 -15.39 5.17 -8.16
N THR A 88 -16.31 6.07 -7.76
CA THR A 88 -16.05 7.08 -6.73
C THR A 88 -16.55 6.63 -5.37
N TYR A 89 -15.69 6.80 -4.37
CA TYR A 89 -15.93 6.45 -3.00
C TYR A 89 -15.65 7.65 -2.08
N THR A 90 -16.41 7.74 -0.99
CA THR A 90 -16.17 8.73 0.07
C THR A 90 -15.58 8.04 1.29
N ASP A 91 -14.52 8.61 1.85
CA ASP A 91 -13.73 8.08 2.98
C ASP A 91 -14.52 7.94 4.30
N THR A 92 -15.81 8.28 4.31
CA THR A 92 -16.66 8.22 5.51
C THR A 92 -17.41 6.91 5.69
N ASN A 93 -17.31 5.95 4.76
CA ASN A 93 -18.15 4.75 4.79
C ASN A 93 -17.44 3.59 5.47
N THR A 94 -17.96 3.11 6.59
CA THR A 94 -17.45 1.91 7.26
C THR A 94 -17.85 0.65 6.49
N LEU A 95 -16.94 -0.33 6.41
CA LEU A 95 -17.27 -1.69 5.98
C LEU A 95 -18.20 -2.33 7.01
N SER A 96 -19.46 -2.51 6.65
CA SER A 96 -20.50 -3.03 7.54
C SER A 96 -21.07 -4.37 7.11
N THR A 97 -20.88 -4.77 5.85
CA THR A 97 -21.36 -6.04 5.31
C THR A 97 -20.40 -6.67 4.31
N ASP A 98 -20.49 -8.00 4.16
CA ASP A 98 -19.87 -8.72 3.05
C ASP A 98 -20.67 -8.56 1.73
N PHE A 99 -20.20 -9.25 0.68
CA PHE A 99 -20.82 -9.25 -0.66
C PHE A 99 -22.26 -9.77 -0.72
N ASN A 100 -22.67 -10.57 0.27
CA ASN A 100 -24.00 -11.16 0.36
C ASN A 100 -24.89 -10.38 1.35
N GLY A 101 -24.43 -9.22 1.82
CA GLY A 101 -25.12 -8.42 2.81
C GLY A 101 -25.09 -8.99 4.23
N LYS A 102 -24.23 -9.99 4.50
CA LYS A 102 -23.99 -10.47 5.88
C LYS A 102 -23.30 -9.35 6.65
N PRO A 103 -23.82 -8.93 7.81
CA PRO A 103 -23.11 -8.00 8.68
C PRO A 103 -21.73 -8.53 9.06
N LEU A 104 -20.73 -7.66 9.01
CA LEU A 104 -19.41 -7.90 9.57
C LEU A 104 -19.39 -7.36 11.00
N ASP A 105 -18.91 -8.15 11.94
CA ASP A 105 -18.74 -7.68 13.32
C ASP A 105 -17.44 -6.88 13.49
N GLU A 106 -17.27 -6.26 14.66
CA GLU A 106 -16.09 -5.45 14.98
C GLU A 106 -14.78 -6.27 14.89
N GLY A 107 -14.84 -7.56 15.19
CA GLY A 107 -13.71 -8.48 15.08
C GLY A 107 -13.33 -8.77 13.63
N ASP A 108 -14.30 -9.01 12.75
CA ASP A 108 -14.10 -9.22 11.32
C ASP A 108 -13.44 -7.98 10.69
N VAL A 109 -13.96 -6.79 10.96
CA VAL A 109 -13.42 -5.52 10.44
C VAL A 109 -11.99 -5.29 10.93
N MET A 110 -11.71 -5.52 12.22
CA MET A 110 -10.37 -5.41 12.79
C MET A 110 -9.39 -6.38 12.10
N LYS A 111 -9.76 -7.65 11.91
CA LYS A 111 -8.90 -8.64 11.25
C LYS A 111 -8.60 -8.27 9.80
N ILE A 112 -9.62 -7.84 9.05
CA ILE A 112 -9.46 -7.38 7.66
C ILE A 112 -8.49 -6.19 7.61
N GLY A 113 -8.63 -5.23 8.52
CA GLY A 113 -7.72 -4.09 8.60
C GLY A 113 -6.28 -4.47 8.93
N LEU A 114 -6.07 -5.38 9.88
CA LEU A 114 -4.74 -5.92 10.21
C LEU A 114 -4.10 -6.62 9.00
N LEU A 115 -4.88 -7.45 8.30
CA LEU A 115 -4.43 -8.15 7.09
C LEU A 115 -4.06 -7.16 5.97
N ALA A 116 -4.87 -6.13 5.75
CA ALA A 116 -4.58 -5.11 4.74
C ALA A 116 -3.26 -4.37 5.04
N ASN A 117 -3.01 -4.03 6.31
CA ASN A 117 -1.78 -3.38 6.74
C ASN A 117 -0.54 -4.27 6.61
N TYR A 118 -0.65 -5.54 6.99
CA TYR A 118 0.41 -6.51 6.75
C TYR A 118 0.66 -6.74 5.25
N GLY A 119 -0.42 -6.81 4.47
CA GLY A 119 -0.34 -6.87 3.02
C GLY A 119 0.40 -5.67 2.43
N GLN A 120 0.16 -4.45 2.94
CA GLN A 120 0.86 -3.24 2.54
C GLN A 120 2.36 -3.34 2.86
N SER A 121 2.74 -3.77 4.07
CA SER A 121 4.17 -3.92 4.41
C SER A 121 4.87 -4.93 3.51
N LEU A 122 4.24 -6.09 3.26
CA LEU A 122 4.74 -7.07 2.30
C LEU A 122 4.87 -6.50 0.89
N PHE A 123 3.93 -5.63 0.51
CA PHE A 123 3.95 -5.00 -0.79
C PHE A 123 5.15 -4.06 -0.91
N ASP A 124 5.46 -3.29 0.12
CA ASP A 124 6.58 -2.35 0.16
C ASP A 124 7.95 -3.07 0.25
N GLU A 125 7.98 -4.31 0.74
CA GLU A 125 9.17 -5.20 0.78
C GLU A 125 9.57 -5.78 -0.60
N ALA A 126 9.21 -5.14 -1.71
CA ALA A 126 9.53 -5.64 -3.04
C ALA A 126 11.06 -5.81 -3.23
N PRO A 127 11.54 -7.00 -3.65
CA PRO A 127 12.98 -7.23 -3.81
C PRO A 127 13.53 -6.40 -4.98
N VAL A 128 14.79 -5.97 -4.86
CA VAL A 128 15.47 -5.22 -5.92
C VAL A 128 16.10 -6.21 -6.89
N ALA A 129 15.72 -6.11 -8.18
CA ALA A 129 16.32 -6.94 -9.22
C ALA A 129 17.81 -6.61 -9.42
N PRO A 130 18.68 -7.62 -9.65
CA PRO A 130 20.08 -7.36 -9.99
C PRO A 130 20.15 -6.59 -11.31
N ALA A 131 21.14 -5.69 -11.43
CA ALA A 131 21.39 -4.99 -12.68
C ALA A 131 21.64 -5.99 -13.82
N ALA A 132 21.03 -5.72 -14.98
CA ALA A 132 21.12 -6.61 -16.13
C ALA A 132 22.58 -6.88 -16.53
N PHE A 133 22.91 -8.15 -16.78
CA PHE A 133 24.24 -8.54 -17.21
C PHE A 133 24.48 -8.14 -18.68
N THR A 134 25.27 -7.09 -18.89
CA THR A 134 25.53 -6.49 -20.20
C THR A 134 26.93 -6.77 -20.76
N GLU A 135 27.78 -7.46 -19.99
CA GLU A 135 29.14 -7.78 -20.42
C GLU A 135 29.15 -8.72 -21.62
N LYS A 136 29.99 -8.42 -22.61
CA LYS A 136 30.16 -9.28 -23.79
C LYS A 136 31.11 -10.42 -23.48
N ALA A 137 30.75 -11.63 -23.89
CA ALA A 137 31.64 -12.79 -23.80
C ALA A 137 32.95 -12.52 -24.57
N PRO A 138 34.13 -12.78 -23.97
CA PRO A 138 35.40 -12.72 -24.68
C PRO A 138 35.40 -13.67 -25.87
N LYS A 139 35.86 -13.21 -27.04
CA LYS A 139 36.02 -14.07 -28.22
C LYS A 139 37.48 -14.43 -28.41
N ARG A 140 37.76 -15.63 -28.90
CA ARG A 140 39.15 -16.05 -29.16
C ARG A 140 39.86 -15.14 -30.17
N SER A 141 39.12 -14.55 -31.10
CA SER A 141 39.60 -13.58 -32.10
C SER A 141 40.18 -12.31 -31.51
N ASP A 142 39.83 -11.98 -30.26
CA ASP A 142 40.22 -10.72 -29.62
C ASP A 142 41.65 -10.82 -29.02
N TYR A 143 42.28 -11.99 -29.10
CA TYR A 143 43.57 -12.29 -28.46
C TYR A 143 44.60 -12.79 -29.48
N PRO A 144 45.91 -12.50 -29.28
CA PRO A 144 46.97 -12.97 -30.18
C PRO A 144 46.99 -14.50 -30.37
N TRP A 145 47.59 -14.95 -31.47
CA TRP A 145 47.87 -16.37 -31.70
C TRP A 145 49.06 -16.84 -30.84
N GLY A 146 49.06 -18.12 -30.48
CA GLY A 146 50.11 -18.74 -29.65
C GLY A 146 49.70 -18.98 -28.19
N SER A 147 50.59 -19.61 -27.43
CA SER A 147 50.33 -20.06 -26.05
C SER A 147 49.98 -18.91 -25.10
N ALA A 148 50.67 -17.78 -25.20
CA ALA A 148 50.41 -16.60 -24.38
C ALA A 148 49.00 -16.02 -24.63
N GLY A 149 48.59 -15.90 -25.90
CA GLY A 149 47.25 -15.40 -26.23
C GLY A 149 46.13 -16.37 -25.86
N THR A 150 46.39 -17.69 -25.94
CA THR A 150 45.46 -18.72 -25.44
C THR A 150 45.31 -18.64 -23.92
N ALA A 151 46.40 -18.43 -23.17
CA ALA A 151 46.34 -18.25 -21.73
C ALA A 151 45.54 -16.99 -21.34
N ALA A 152 45.75 -15.87 -22.05
CA ALA A 152 45.01 -14.63 -21.84
C ALA A 152 43.50 -14.80 -22.12
N TYR A 153 43.14 -15.44 -23.24
CA TYR A 153 41.75 -15.75 -23.56
C TYR A 153 41.10 -16.63 -22.48
N ASN A 154 41.76 -17.70 -22.05
CA ASN A 154 41.23 -18.61 -21.04
C ASN A 154 41.01 -17.90 -19.70
N ALA A 155 41.93 -17.03 -19.28
CA ALA A 155 41.79 -16.23 -18.07
C ALA A 155 40.61 -15.24 -18.17
N ALA A 156 40.49 -14.53 -19.29
CA ALA A 156 39.37 -13.61 -19.51
C ALA A 156 38.02 -14.33 -19.56
N LYS A 157 37.96 -15.48 -20.26
CA LYS A 157 36.77 -16.32 -20.36
C LYS A 157 36.35 -16.87 -19.00
N SER A 158 37.31 -17.35 -18.20
CA SER A 158 37.06 -17.80 -16.82
C SER A 158 36.52 -16.67 -15.94
N GLY A 159 37.10 -15.46 -16.03
CA GLY A 159 36.62 -14.30 -15.30
C GLY A 159 35.20 -13.88 -15.71
N TYR A 160 34.90 -13.89 -17.01
CA TYR A 160 33.55 -13.65 -17.53
C TYR A 160 32.56 -14.70 -17.02
N ASP A 161 32.91 -15.98 -17.07
CA ASP A 161 32.04 -17.08 -16.63
C ASP A 161 31.74 -16.97 -15.13
N ALA A 162 32.73 -16.60 -14.31
CA ALA A 162 32.55 -16.37 -12.88
C ALA A 162 31.57 -15.21 -12.58
N ARG A 163 31.71 -14.06 -13.28
CA ARG A 163 30.79 -12.93 -13.14
C ARG A 163 29.38 -13.27 -13.60
N LYS A 164 29.25 -14.00 -14.71
CA LYS A 164 27.96 -14.48 -15.22
C LYS A 164 27.30 -15.45 -14.25
N ALA A 165 28.07 -16.33 -13.62
CA ALA A 165 27.56 -17.24 -12.59
C ALA A 165 27.05 -16.47 -11.37
N ALA A 166 27.79 -15.45 -10.90
CA ALA A 166 27.37 -14.59 -9.79
C ALA A 166 26.07 -13.83 -10.11
N TYR A 167 25.94 -13.28 -11.33
CA TYR A 167 24.70 -12.66 -11.78
C TYR A 167 23.52 -13.65 -11.79
N ASN A 168 23.73 -14.87 -12.33
CA ASN A 168 22.69 -15.89 -12.37
C ASN A 168 22.24 -16.31 -10.96
N GLN A 169 23.17 -16.39 -10.01
CA GLN A 169 22.83 -16.65 -8.60
C GLN A 169 21.98 -15.52 -8.01
N ALA A 170 22.42 -14.26 -8.17
CA ALA A 170 21.65 -13.11 -7.69
C ALA A 170 20.25 -13.03 -8.32
N LEU A 171 20.13 -13.38 -9.60
CA LEU A 171 18.84 -13.46 -10.29
C LEU A 171 17.95 -14.58 -9.74
N ALA A 172 18.53 -15.74 -9.40
CA ALA A 172 17.82 -16.83 -8.76
C ALA A 172 17.31 -16.43 -7.36
N ASP A 173 18.15 -15.77 -6.57
CA ASP A 173 17.79 -15.27 -5.23
C ASP A 173 16.69 -14.22 -5.29
N TYR A 174 16.78 -13.28 -6.25
CA TYR A 174 15.73 -12.30 -6.53
C TYR A 174 14.40 -12.99 -6.90
N ASN A 175 14.42 -13.95 -7.82
CA ASN A 175 13.21 -14.65 -8.25
C ASN A 175 12.60 -15.45 -7.08
N ALA A 176 13.42 -16.07 -6.23
CA ALA A 176 12.95 -16.78 -5.05
C ALA A 176 12.28 -15.83 -4.05
N ALA A 177 12.89 -14.68 -3.76
CA ALA A 177 12.32 -13.66 -2.88
C ALA A 177 11.02 -13.07 -3.44
N ALA A 178 10.97 -12.77 -4.74
CA ALA A 178 9.78 -12.25 -5.41
C ALA A 178 8.62 -13.26 -5.34
N ASN A 179 8.89 -14.54 -5.66
CA ASN A 179 7.88 -15.60 -5.58
C ASN A 179 7.37 -15.81 -4.15
N ALA A 180 8.25 -15.75 -3.15
CA ALA A 180 7.87 -15.83 -1.75
C ALA A 180 6.96 -14.66 -1.33
N ARG A 181 7.28 -13.44 -1.77
CA ARG A 181 6.43 -12.24 -1.57
C ARG A 181 5.06 -12.42 -2.23
N TYR A 182 5.01 -12.84 -3.50
CA TYR A 182 3.74 -13.04 -4.22
C TYR A 182 2.86 -14.09 -3.57
N MET A 183 3.44 -15.18 -3.05
CA MET A 183 2.71 -16.17 -2.27
C MET A 183 2.07 -15.56 -1.01
N ARG A 184 2.82 -14.74 -0.28
CA ARG A 184 2.31 -14.08 0.94
C ARG A 184 1.21 -13.06 0.62
N LEU A 185 1.38 -12.24 -0.42
CA LEU A 185 0.35 -11.30 -0.87
C LEU A 185 -0.93 -12.05 -1.29
N SER A 186 -0.80 -13.12 -2.06
CA SER A 186 -1.95 -13.97 -2.42
C SER A 186 -2.62 -14.56 -1.19
N ALA A 187 -1.85 -14.97 -0.18
CA ALA A 187 -2.37 -15.53 1.06
C ALA A 187 -3.12 -14.50 1.90
N VAL A 188 -2.67 -13.25 1.94
CA VAL A 188 -3.38 -12.14 2.59
C VAL A 188 -4.74 -11.90 1.94
N GLN A 189 -4.80 -11.82 0.61
CA GLN A 189 -6.07 -11.68 -0.12
C GLN A 189 -7.02 -12.84 0.16
N SER A 190 -6.51 -14.08 0.19
CA SER A 190 -7.28 -15.27 0.56
C SER A 190 -7.77 -15.26 2.00
N ALA A 191 -6.94 -14.80 2.95
CA ALA A 191 -7.31 -14.73 4.36
C ALA A 191 -8.42 -13.69 4.59
N ILE A 192 -8.37 -12.54 3.90
CA ILE A 192 -9.44 -11.54 3.91
C ILE A 192 -10.75 -12.17 3.45
N TRP A 193 -10.75 -13.00 2.41
CA TRP A 193 -11.95 -13.72 1.97
C TRP A 193 -12.42 -14.79 2.94
N GLN A 194 -11.52 -15.52 3.60
CA GLN A 194 -11.91 -16.49 4.64
C GLN A 194 -12.64 -15.77 5.78
N VAL A 195 -12.11 -14.64 6.24
CA VAL A 195 -12.73 -13.82 7.29
C VAL A 195 -14.07 -13.24 6.83
N SER A 196 -14.11 -12.60 5.65
CA SER A 196 -15.31 -11.90 5.20
C SER A 196 -16.46 -12.85 4.84
N SER A 197 -16.16 -13.97 4.17
CA SER A 197 -17.17 -14.90 3.65
C SER A 197 -17.45 -16.10 4.54
N ASN A 198 -16.63 -16.34 5.57
CA ASN A 198 -16.67 -17.54 6.42
C ASN A 198 -16.62 -18.85 5.59
N ARG A 199 -15.73 -18.89 4.59
CA ARG A 199 -15.52 -20.02 3.69
C ARG A 199 -14.04 -20.30 3.55
N ASP A 200 -13.68 -21.58 3.51
CA ASP A 200 -12.30 -21.97 3.29
C ASP A 200 -11.82 -21.54 1.90
N VAL A 201 -10.59 -21.01 1.87
CA VAL A 201 -9.86 -20.68 0.65
C VAL A 201 -8.60 -21.52 0.60
N THR A 202 -8.42 -22.28 -0.48
CA THR A 202 -7.32 -23.22 -0.68
C THR A 202 -6.65 -23.00 -2.03
N SER A 203 -5.43 -23.45 -2.21
CA SER A 203 -4.73 -23.46 -3.48
C SER A 203 -5.41 -24.41 -4.49
N THR A 204 -5.41 -24.05 -5.78
CA THR A 204 -5.93 -24.98 -6.82
C THR A 204 -4.97 -26.13 -7.13
N ASN A 205 -3.70 -25.97 -6.78
CA ASN A 205 -2.63 -26.93 -7.06
C ASN A 205 -2.21 -27.78 -5.85
N GLY A 206 -2.88 -27.65 -4.70
CA GLY A 206 -2.55 -28.42 -3.49
C GLY A 206 -1.25 -27.97 -2.80
N ASP A 207 -0.90 -26.70 -2.93
CA ASP A 207 0.21 -26.05 -2.24
C ASP A 207 -0.10 -25.90 -0.73
N SER A 208 0.32 -26.88 0.06
CA SER A 208 0.04 -26.94 1.50
C SER A 208 0.70 -25.81 2.30
N ALA A 209 1.83 -25.27 1.84
CA ALA A 209 2.49 -24.14 2.48
C ALA A 209 1.67 -22.86 2.33
N PHE A 210 1.09 -22.66 1.13
CA PHE A 210 0.11 -21.60 0.91
C PHE A 210 -1.12 -21.79 1.79
N ASP A 211 -1.74 -22.98 1.77
CA ASP A 211 -2.96 -23.26 2.52
C ASP A 211 -2.78 -23.00 4.03
N GLN A 212 -1.69 -23.50 4.61
CA GLN A 212 -1.35 -23.25 6.02
C GLN A 212 -1.13 -21.76 6.32
N LEU A 213 -0.54 -21.01 5.38
CA LEU A 213 -0.37 -19.56 5.56
C LEU A 213 -1.71 -18.85 5.57
N VAL A 214 -2.66 -19.23 4.69
CA VAL A 214 -4.02 -18.66 4.70
C VAL A 214 -4.70 -18.95 6.04
N ASP A 215 -4.67 -20.20 6.51
CA ASP A 215 -5.32 -20.60 7.76
C ASP A 215 -4.73 -19.89 9.00
N ASN A 216 -3.41 -19.67 9.02
CA ASN A 216 -2.75 -18.92 10.08
C ASN A 216 -3.14 -17.43 10.07
N LEU A 217 -3.30 -16.84 8.88
CA LEU A 217 -3.66 -15.43 8.70
C LEU A 217 -5.16 -15.15 8.92
N SER A 218 -6.04 -16.13 8.71
CA SER A 218 -7.49 -15.97 8.96
C SER A 218 -7.91 -16.45 10.36
N GLY A 219 -7.04 -17.20 11.03
CA GLY A 219 -7.32 -17.87 12.30
C GLY A 219 -7.68 -16.94 13.46
N SER A 220 -8.23 -17.53 14.52
CA SER A 220 -8.69 -16.79 15.71
C SER A 220 -7.58 -16.10 16.50
N GLN A 221 -6.33 -16.52 16.31
CA GLN A 221 -5.13 -16.00 16.98
C GLN A 221 -4.32 -15.03 16.11
N LEU A 222 -4.97 -14.37 15.14
CA LEU A 222 -4.32 -13.45 14.20
C LEU A 222 -3.46 -12.38 14.89
N THR A 223 -3.87 -11.89 16.05
CA THR A 223 -3.09 -10.92 16.84
C THR A 223 -1.71 -11.47 17.23
N ASN A 224 -1.58 -12.76 17.53
CA ASN A 224 -0.29 -13.39 17.84
C ASN A 224 0.65 -13.46 16.63
N TYR A 225 0.12 -13.41 15.41
CA TYR A 225 0.91 -13.35 14.17
C TYR A 225 1.55 -11.96 13.98
N PHE A 226 0.95 -10.92 14.56
CA PHE A 226 1.41 -9.52 14.45
C PHE A 226 2.15 -9.01 15.71
N VAL A 227 1.97 -9.68 16.86
CA VAL A 227 2.79 -9.48 18.06
C VAL A 227 4.20 -10.03 17.81
N GLY A 228 5.04 -9.22 17.17
CA GLY A 228 6.40 -9.60 16.77
C GLY A 228 7.08 -8.67 15.74
N GLY A 229 6.42 -7.63 15.26
CA GLY A 229 7.02 -6.61 14.39
C GLY A 229 6.50 -6.55 12.95
N ASN A 230 5.45 -7.31 12.61
CA ASN A 230 4.76 -7.20 11.32
C ASN A 230 3.39 -6.54 11.57
N GLY A 231 3.20 -5.30 11.10
CA GLY A 231 1.92 -4.57 11.19
C GLY A 231 1.78 -3.73 12.47
N SER A 232 1.62 -2.42 12.30
CA SER A 232 1.12 -1.55 13.39
C SER A 232 -0.39 -1.66 13.47
N LEU A 233 -0.94 -1.64 14.68
CA LEU A 233 -2.39 -1.52 14.94
C LEU A 233 -2.94 -0.14 14.53
N ASP A 234 -2.07 0.85 14.36
CA ASP A 234 -2.42 2.25 14.09
C ASP A 234 -2.10 2.66 12.65
N TYR A 235 -2.86 2.13 11.70
CA TYR A 235 -2.94 2.70 10.37
C TYR A 235 -4.40 2.79 9.97
N GLY A 236 -4.83 4.02 9.64
CA GLY A 236 -6.14 4.27 9.07
C GLY A 236 -6.42 3.26 7.96
N ILE A 237 -7.60 2.66 8.01
CA ILE A 237 -8.11 1.87 6.90
C ILE A 237 -9.21 2.70 6.27
N THR A 238 -9.01 3.09 5.02
CA THR A 238 -10.12 3.63 4.24
C THR A 238 -10.87 2.42 3.73
N LEU A 239 -12.02 2.20 4.32
CA LEU A 239 -12.94 1.15 3.96
C LEU A 239 -13.87 1.71 2.91
N ILE A 240 -14.02 0.95 1.86
CA ILE A 240 -14.68 1.42 0.68
C ILE A 240 -15.78 0.41 0.36
N THR A 241 -16.97 0.65 0.92
CA THR A 241 -18.20 0.01 0.47
C THR A 241 -18.83 0.94 -0.58
N PRO A 242 -19.31 0.43 -1.73
CA PRO A 242 -20.04 1.27 -2.65
C PRO A 242 -21.31 1.72 -1.95
N VAL A 243 -21.51 3.04 -1.91
CA VAL A 243 -22.80 3.61 -1.54
C VAL A 243 -23.83 2.93 -2.44
N GLN A 244 -24.96 2.48 -1.89
CA GLN A 244 -26.13 1.97 -2.62
C GLN A 244 -26.68 2.96 -3.69
N GLN A 245 -26.04 4.12 -3.81
CA GLN A 245 -26.29 5.22 -4.73
C GLN A 245 -25.88 4.93 -6.17
N TYR A 246 -25.04 3.92 -6.45
CA TYR A 246 -24.79 3.46 -7.82
C TYR A 246 -25.90 2.49 -8.23
N GLY A 247 -27.02 3.06 -8.62
CA GLY A 247 -28.03 2.31 -9.36
C GLY A 247 -27.36 1.72 -10.61
N GLY A 248 -27.60 0.44 -10.87
CA GLY A 248 -27.09 -0.20 -12.09
C GLY A 248 -27.50 0.59 -13.32
N LYS A 249 -26.85 0.34 -14.47
CA LYS A 249 -27.12 0.99 -15.77
C LYS A 249 -28.56 1.53 -15.81
N TYR A 250 -28.71 2.87 -15.72
CA TYR A 250 -29.96 3.65 -15.60
C TYR A 250 -30.48 4.06 -14.21
N GLY A 251 -29.77 3.84 -13.10
CA GLY A 251 -30.09 4.48 -11.81
C GLY A 251 -31.33 3.96 -11.08
N THR A 252 -31.94 2.86 -11.53
CA THR A 252 -33.25 2.39 -11.03
C THR A 252 -33.23 1.14 -10.16
N THR A 253 -32.07 0.50 -9.97
CA THR A 253 -31.95 -0.70 -9.13
C THR A 253 -30.63 -0.64 -8.38
N PRO A 254 -30.59 -0.77 -7.04
CA PRO A 254 -29.34 -1.00 -6.32
C PRO A 254 -28.60 -2.14 -7.00
N LEU A 255 -27.36 -1.92 -7.44
CA LEU A 255 -26.55 -3.02 -7.95
C LEU A 255 -26.54 -4.09 -6.86
N LYS A 256 -27.05 -5.29 -7.19
CA LYS A 256 -27.07 -6.44 -6.26
C LYS A 256 -25.68 -6.84 -5.77
N LEU A 257 -24.63 -6.22 -6.30
CA LEU A 257 -23.23 -6.59 -6.17
C LEU A 257 -22.43 -5.31 -6.04
N THR A 258 -22.12 -4.93 -4.80
CA THR A 258 -21.32 -3.76 -4.49
C THR A 258 -19.95 -4.25 -4.02
N GLN A 259 -18.94 -4.01 -4.85
CA GLN A 259 -17.57 -4.44 -4.58
C GLN A 259 -16.91 -3.59 -3.51
N SER A 260 -16.43 -4.25 -2.46
CA SER A 260 -15.85 -3.59 -1.30
C SER A 260 -14.35 -3.75 -1.26
N PHE A 261 -13.64 -2.64 -1.04
CA PHE A 261 -12.19 -2.62 -0.90
C PHE A 261 -11.77 -2.15 0.49
N VAL A 262 -10.59 -2.59 0.89
CA VAL A 262 -9.85 -2.01 2.01
C VAL A 262 -8.48 -1.56 1.52
N PHE A 263 -8.09 -0.35 1.91
CA PHE A 263 -6.77 0.23 1.65
C PHE A 263 -6.06 0.46 2.97
N ALA A 264 -4.76 0.19 3.03
CA ALA A 264 -3.92 0.66 4.11
C ALA A 264 -3.50 2.10 3.78
N THR A 265 -3.94 3.11 4.54
CA THR A 265 -3.63 4.52 4.23
C THR A 265 -2.34 5.04 4.85
N GLY A 266 -1.56 4.17 5.48
CA GLY A 266 -0.37 4.53 6.27
C GLY A 266 0.81 5.19 5.55
N ALA A 267 0.76 5.42 4.24
CA ALA A 267 1.90 5.94 3.46
C ALA A 267 1.71 7.36 2.89
N VAL A 268 0.52 7.94 2.95
CA VAL A 268 0.31 9.34 2.55
C VAL A 268 0.29 10.16 3.83
N PRO A 269 1.31 11.00 4.11
CA PRO A 269 1.20 11.93 5.23
C PRO A 269 -0.06 12.74 4.98
N GLU A 270 -0.99 12.70 5.93
CA GLU A 270 -2.23 13.47 5.82
C GLU A 270 -1.89 14.93 5.45
N PRO A 271 -2.74 15.65 4.70
CA PRO A 271 -2.52 17.06 4.38
C PRO A 271 -2.18 17.92 5.61
N SER A 272 -2.70 17.53 6.78
CA SER A 272 -2.39 18.08 8.11
C SER A 272 -0.90 17.92 8.48
N THR A 273 -0.30 16.76 8.21
CA THR A 273 1.11 16.45 8.47
C THR A 273 2.03 17.30 7.60
N TRP A 274 1.71 17.45 6.31
CA TRP A 274 2.44 18.37 5.43
C TRP A 274 2.34 19.82 5.91
N ALA A 275 1.15 20.26 6.31
CA ALA A 275 0.93 21.60 6.83
C ALA A 275 1.70 21.83 8.15
N LEU A 276 1.77 20.83 9.03
CA LEU A 276 2.54 20.88 10.28
C LEU A 276 4.05 20.94 10.00
N LEU A 277 4.53 20.18 9.03
CA LEU A 277 5.94 20.10 8.67
C LEU A 277 6.40 21.40 7.99
N ILE A 278 5.63 21.89 7.01
CA ILE A 278 5.85 23.19 6.37
C ILE A 278 5.72 24.33 7.39
N GLY A 279 4.68 24.29 8.23
CA GLY A 279 4.45 25.27 9.30
C GLY A 279 5.59 25.30 10.32
N GLY A 280 6.10 24.13 10.72
CA GLY A 280 7.24 23.99 11.62
C GLY A 280 8.52 24.58 11.03
N PHE A 281 8.85 24.23 9.78
CA PHE A 281 10.02 24.82 9.10
C PHE A 281 9.86 26.33 8.87
N GLY A 282 8.65 26.79 8.57
CA GLY A 282 8.33 28.22 8.44
C GLY A 282 8.54 28.98 9.75
N ALA A 283 8.08 28.42 10.87
CA ALA A 283 8.24 29.00 12.21
C ALA A 283 9.71 29.07 12.62
N VAL A 284 10.48 28.00 12.42
CA VAL A 284 11.93 27.97 12.69
C VAL A 284 12.65 29.00 11.83
N GLY A 285 12.33 29.08 10.54
CA GLY A 285 12.89 30.09 9.64
C GLY A 285 12.57 31.54 10.06
N ALA A 286 11.34 31.79 10.53
CA ALA A 286 10.94 33.10 11.04
C ALA A 286 11.70 33.48 12.33
N MET A 287 11.89 32.53 13.25
CA MET A 287 12.65 32.75 14.49
C MET A 287 14.13 33.07 14.20
N LEU A 288 14.77 32.34 13.28
CA LEU A 288 16.16 32.61 12.88
C LEU A 288 16.31 33.98 12.21
N ARG A 289 15.36 34.38 11.36
CA ARG A 289 15.35 35.72 10.74
C ARG A 289 15.16 36.83 11.79
N ARG A 290 14.32 36.62 12.80
CA ARG A 290 14.12 37.57 13.90
C ARG A 290 15.40 37.74 14.73
N GLN A 291 16.06 36.64 15.07
CA GLN A 291 17.33 36.69 15.82
C GLN A 291 18.41 37.48 15.08
N ARG A 292 18.56 37.27 13.77
CA ARG A 292 19.53 38.02 12.94
C ARG A 292 19.25 39.52 12.91
N ARG A 293 17.97 39.93 12.90
CA ARG A 293 17.60 41.35 12.95
C ARG A 293 17.90 41.98 14.31
N LEU A 294 17.65 41.25 15.40
CA LEU A 294 17.98 41.73 16.74
C LEU A 294 19.51 41.83 16.95
N ALA A 295 20.27 40.88 16.40
CA ALA A 295 21.74 40.94 16.43
C ALA A 295 22.31 42.10 15.59
N ALA A 296 21.68 42.46 14.48
CA ALA A 296 22.11 43.58 13.62
C ALA A 296 21.73 44.96 14.16
N VAL A 297 20.81 45.07 15.13
CA VAL A 297 20.44 46.33 15.80
C VAL A 297 21.26 46.56 17.08
N ALA A 298 21.94 45.52 17.58
CA ALA A 298 22.80 45.58 18.77
C ALA A 298 24.28 45.86 18.46
N ALA A 299 24.64 46.02 17.17
CA ALA A 299 25.97 46.42 16.69
C ALA A 299 25.91 47.85 16.14
#